data_AF-A0A915PZJ9-F1
#
_entry.id   AF-A0A915PZJ9-F1
#
_cell.length_a   1.000
_cell.length_b   1.000
_cell.length_c   1.000
_cell.angle_alpha   90.00
_cell.angle_beta   90.00
_cell.angle_gamma   90.00
#
_symmetry.space_group_name_H-M   'P 1'
#
loop_
_entity.id
_entity.type
_entity.pdbx_description
1 polymer ?
#
loop_
_entity_poly.entity_id
_entity_poly.type
_entity_poly.pdbx_seq_one_letter_code
_entity_poly.pdbx_strand_id
1 'polypeptide(L)'
;MAAFKYVVYNNGIDTEQSYPYKQFLTTCSYSNQTRGTTAISGRLLPDGDEIQLQMALVTIGPISVAFDASLMRFYFKGIFSSPQCSQTANHAGLAVGYGTDEVKLKNGTTKLIDYWLIKNSWSDVWGYDGYLKLARNQNNMCGIGHQSCYPTRLRSSQSLIPPPPSTSLQITLKKKTMNVADSALIQRIQ
;
A
#
# COMPACT_ATOMS: atom_id res chain seq x y z
N MET A 1 12.20 -5.92 5.88
CA MET A 1 12.04 -7.25 6.55
C MET A 1 12.23 -7.24 8.08
N ALA A 2 13.06 -6.35 8.67
CA ALA A 2 13.31 -6.36 10.12
C ALA A 2 12.04 -6.26 10.99
N ALA A 3 11.08 -5.41 10.60
CA ALA A 3 9.80 -5.28 11.31
C ALA A 3 9.03 -6.62 11.39
N PHE A 4 8.90 -7.36 10.28
CA PHE A 4 8.23 -8.66 10.30
C PHE A 4 8.98 -9.67 11.17
N LYS A 5 10.33 -9.67 11.15
CA LYS A 5 11.12 -10.51 12.06
C LYS A 5 10.82 -10.18 13.52
N TYR A 6 10.76 -8.89 13.87
CA TYR A 6 10.39 -8.47 15.23
C TYR A 6 9.01 -9.00 15.62
N VAL A 7 7.98 -8.85 14.78
CA VAL A 7 6.62 -9.34 15.10
C VAL A 7 6.60 -10.86 15.36
N VAL A 8 7.42 -11.62 14.63
CA VAL A 8 7.58 -13.07 14.86
C VAL A 8 8.24 -13.33 16.22
N TYR A 9 9.41 -12.71 16.48
CA TYR A 9 10.16 -12.95 17.72
C TYR A 9 9.43 -12.43 18.97
N ASN A 10 8.76 -11.30 18.86
CA ASN A 10 7.98 -10.68 19.94
C ASN A 10 6.66 -11.40 20.19
N ASN A 11 6.33 -12.40 19.37
CA ASN A 11 5.05 -13.12 19.38
C ASN A 11 3.84 -12.18 19.27
N GLY A 12 3.99 -11.10 18.49
CA GLY A 12 2.91 -10.21 18.19
C GLY A 12 3.27 -8.75 18.03
N ILE A 13 2.23 -7.98 17.70
CA ILE A 13 2.20 -6.53 17.64
C ILE A 13 0.85 -6.05 18.18
N ASP A 14 0.87 -4.94 18.91
CA ASP A 14 -0.31 -4.32 19.50
C ASP A 14 -1.22 -3.67 18.45
N THR A 15 -2.47 -3.41 18.84
CA THR A 15 -3.38 -2.57 18.04
C THR A 15 -2.97 -1.09 18.14
N GLU A 16 -3.31 -0.28 17.13
CA GLU A 16 -3.12 1.17 17.19
C GLU A 16 -3.84 1.81 18.38
N GLN A 17 -5.03 1.28 18.76
CA GLN A 17 -5.80 1.79 19.89
C GLN A 17 -5.05 1.63 21.23
N SER A 18 -4.37 0.50 21.42
CA SER A 18 -3.62 0.19 22.63
C SER A 18 -2.20 0.76 22.64
N TYR A 19 -1.62 0.96 21.46
CA TYR A 19 -0.28 1.53 21.29
C TYR A 19 -0.30 2.62 20.20
N PRO A 20 -0.83 3.82 20.51
CA PRO A 20 -1.02 4.87 19.52
C PRO A 20 0.30 5.51 19.09
N TYR A 21 0.37 5.89 17.82
CA TYR A 21 1.51 6.58 17.23
C TYR A 21 1.79 7.92 17.94
N LYS A 22 3.07 8.15 18.29
CA LYS A 22 3.51 9.34 19.03
C LYS A 22 4.36 10.32 18.22
N GLN A 23 4.75 9.99 16.99
CA GLN A 23 5.69 10.80 16.16
C GLN A 23 7.11 10.95 16.70
N PHE A 24 7.43 10.45 17.88
CA PHE A 24 8.78 10.37 18.44
C PHE A 24 9.01 9.02 19.11
N LEU A 25 10.29 8.64 19.25
CA LEU A 25 10.66 7.38 19.89
C LEU A 25 10.35 7.44 21.39
N THR A 26 9.67 6.43 21.90
CA THR A 26 9.41 6.24 23.34
C THR A 26 10.03 4.93 23.81
N THR A 27 10.07 4.72 25.12
CA THR A 27 10.34 3.40 25.68
C THR A 27 9.32 2.38 25.17
N CYS A 28 9.78 1.17 24.86
CA CYS A 28 8.92 0.07 24.46
C CYS A 28 7.93 -0.27 25.58
N SER A 29 6.64 -0.34 25.25
CA SER A 29 5.57 -0.68 26.20
C SER A 29 4.63 -1.75 25.66
N TYR A 30 5.18 -2.68 24.85
CA TYR A 30 4.42 -3.81 24.31
C TYR A 30 3.80 -4.67 25.42
N SER A 31 2.55 -5.10 25.20
CA SER A 31 1.86 -6.03 26.11
C SER A 31 1.15 -7.15 25.35
N ASN A 32 1.37 -8.40 25.77
CA ASN A 32 0.65 -9.55 25.20
C ASN A 32 -0.87 -9.45 25.36
N GLN A 33 -1.38 -8.66 26.32
CA GLN A 33 -2.82 -8.48 26.56
C GLN A 33 -3.49 -7.60 25.51
N THR A 34 -2.74 -6.72 24.86
CA THR A 34 -3.22 -5.75 23.86
C THR A 34 -2.84 -6.13 22.43
N ARG A 35 -2.26 -7.32 22.27
CA ARG A 35 -1.79 -7.84 20.99
C ARG A 35 -2.93 -7.90 19.98
N GLY A 36 -2.80 -7.14 18.90
CA GLY A 36 -3.73 -7.15 17.77
C GLY A 36 -3.52 -8.34 16.85
N THR A 37 -2.28 -8.80 16.70
CA THR A 37 -1.98 -9.97 15.84
C THR A 37 -0.59 -10.57 16.06
N THR A 38 -0.36 -11.76 15.51
CA THR A 38 0.94 -12.41 15.30
C THR A 38 1.29 -12.54 13.81
N ALA A 39 2.54 -12.96 13.53
CA ALA A 39 3.01 -13.43 12.23
C ALA A 39 3.90 -14.67 12.43
N ILE A 40 3.99 -15.54 11.43
CA ILE A 40 4.93 -16.69 11.45
C ILE A 40 6.27 -16.31 10.81
N SER A 41 6.20 -15.59 9.69
CA SER A 41 7.39 -15.20 8.93
C SER A 41 7.08 -13.98 8.07
N GLY A 42 8.11 -13.33 7.55
CA GLY A 42 8.01 -12.40 6.43
C GLY A 42 8.65 -12.99 5.18
N ARG A 43 8.03 -12.77 4.02
CA ARG A 43 8.54 -13.23 2.73
C ARG A 43 8.93 -12.04 1.86
N LEU A 44 10.10 -12.12 1.24
CA LEU A 44 10.52 -11.24 0.16
C LEU A 44 10.02 -11.81 -1.16
N LEU A 45 9.61 -10.92 -2.06
CA LEU A 45 9.38 -11.27 -3.46
C LEU A 45 10.71 -11.32 -4.22
N PRO A 46 10.77 -12.03 -5.36
CA PRO A 46 11.89 -11.94 -6.28
C PRO A 46 12.18 -10.47 -6.64
N ASP A 47 13.45 -10.10 -6.58
CA ASP A 47 13.86 -8.70 -6.66
C ASP A 47 13.62 -8.12 -8.07
N GLY A 48 12.94 -6.99 -8.15
CA GLY A 48 12.65 -6.29 -9.41
C GLY A 48 11.57 -6.95 -10.27
N ASP A 49 10.95 -8.04 -9.82
CA ASP A 49 9.95 -8.77 -10.60
C ASP A 49 8.53 -8.20 -10.39
N GLU A 50 8.14 -7.29 -11.28
CA GLU A 50 6.82 -6.66 -11.27
C GLU A 50 5.67 -7.68 -11.45
N ILE A 51 5.90 -8.80 -12.15
CA ILE A 51 4.89 -9.85 -12.34
C ILE A 51 4.64 -10.57 -11.01
N GLN A 52 5.70 -10.90 -10.27
CA GLN A 52 5.57 -11.52 -8.96
C GLN A 52 4.94 -10.58 -7.93
N LEU A 53 5.22 -9.28 -8.01
CA LEU A 53 4.50 -8.27 -7.22
C LEU A 53 3.00 -8.24 -7.56
N GLN A 54 2.64 -8.28 -8.84
CA GLN A 54 1.25 -8.33 -9.28
C GLN A 54 0.54 -9.59 -8.77
N MET A 55 1.18 -10.75 -8.93
CA MET A 55 0.65 -12.05 -8.48
C MET A 55 0.46 -12.10 -6.97
N ALA A 56 1.41 -11.53 -6.21
CA ALA A 56 1.30 -11.46 -4.76
C ALA A 56 0.11 -10.60 -4.31
N LEU A 57 -0.16 -9.48 -4.99
CA LEU A 57 -1.33 -8.65 -4.70
C LEU A 57 -2.65 -9.42 -4.85
N VAL A 58 -2.75 -10.27 -5.88
CA VAL A 58 -3.96 -11.07 -6.14
C VAL A 58 -4.10 -12.23 -5.17
N THR A 59 -3.00 -12.93 -4.87
CA THR A 59 -3.04 -14.21 -4.14
C THR A 59 -2.87 -14.06 -2.62
N ILE A 60 -2.28 -12.96 -2.17
CA ILE A 60 -1.97 -12.68 -0.77
C ILE A 60 -2.75 -11.47 -0.26
N GLY A 61 -2.87 -10.41 -1.07
CA GLY A 61 -3.43 -9.12 -0.67
C GLY A 61 -2.36 -8.01 -0.64
N PRO A 62 -2.55 -6.94 0.14
CA PRO A 62 -1.63 -5.79 0.14
C PRO A 62 -0.17 -6.16 0.43
N ILE A 63 0.75 -5.59 -0.34
CA ILE A 63 2.19 -5.89 -0.30
C ILE A 63 2.96 -4.63 0.13
N SER A 64 3.86 -4.77 1.11
CA SER A 64 4.77 -3.69 1.47
C SER A 64 5.81 -3.52 0.36
N VAL A 65 5.95 -2.30 -0.14
CA VAL A 65 6.86 -1.93 -1.23
C VAL A 65 7.80 -0.82 -0.78
N ALA A 66 8.96 -0.73 -1.43
CA ALA A 66 9.90 0.36 -1.24
C ALA A 66 10.20 1.00 -2.60
N PHE A 67 10.25 2.33 -2.66
CA PHE A 67 10.48 3.06 -3.91
C PHE A 67 11.16 4.41 -3.66
N ASP A 68 11.70 5.00 -4.71
CA ASP A 68 12.20 6.38 -4.69
C ASP A 68 11.03 7.37 -4.77
N ALA A 69 10.82 8.12 -3.69
CA ALA A 69 9.78 9.15 -3.60
C ALA A 69 10.34 10.59 -3.70
N SER A 70 11.61 10.78 -4.09
CA SER A 70 12.29 12.09 -4.09
C SER A 70 11.55 13.16 -4.89
N LEU A 71 10.87 12.75 -5.95
CA LEU A 71 10.16 13.63 -6.89
C LEU A 71 8.66 13.74 -6.62
N MET A 72 8.17 13.16 -5.51
CA MET A 72 6.74 12.99 -5.26
C MET A 72 6.18 13.94 -4.19
N ARG A 73 6.99 14.86 -3.66
CA ARG A 73 6.55 15.82 -2.61
C ARG A 73 5.25 16.55 -2.98
N PHE A 74 5.12 16.96 -4.25
CA PHE A 74 3.96 17.70 -4.76
C PHE A 74 3.06 16.87 -5.68
N TYR A 75 3.16 15.54 -5.63
CA TYR A 75 2.23 14.68 -6.36
C TYR A 75 0.79 14.92 -5.87
N PHE A 76 -0.14 15.06 -6.81
CA PHE A 76 -1.56 15.31 -6.52
C PHE A 76 -2.49 14.31 -7.23
N LYS A 77 -2.30 14.03 -8.52
CA LYS A 77 -3.16 13.07 -9.24
C LYS A 77 -2.48 12.56 -10.52
N GLY A 78 -3.15 11.60 -11.16
CA GLY A 78 -2.68 10.97 -12.40
C GLY A 78 -1.63 9.90 -12.12
N ILE A 79 -1.11 9.27 -13.18
CA ILE A 79 -0.07 8.26 -13.05
C ILE A 79 1.30 8.96 -13.02
N PHE A 80 2.03 8.80 -11.92
CA PHE A 80 3.40 9.27 -11.80
C PHE A 80 4.33 8.41 -12.65
N SER A 81 5.10 9.04 -13.54
CA SER A 81 6.16 8.42 -14.33
C SER A 81 7.24 9.46 -14.58
N SER A 82 8.49 9.14 -14.26
CA SER A 82 9.62 10.05 -14.42
C SER A 82 10.90 9.26 -14.70
N PRO A 83 11.62 9.55 -15.79
CA PRO A 83 12.91 8.91 -16.05
C PRO A 83 14.00 9.33 -15.06
N GLN A 84 13.74 10.36 -14.23
CA GLN A 84 14.66 10.83 -13.19
C GLN A 84 14.50 10.08 -11.86
N CYS A 85 13.56 9.15 -11.76
CA CYS A 85 13.46 8.28 -10.60
C CYS A 85 14.70 7.39 -10.46
N SER A 86 15.23 7.30 -9.25
CA SER A 86 16.26 6.34 -8.88
C SER A 86 15.66 4.94 -8.72
N GLN A 87 16.47 3.90 -8.94
CA GLN A 87 16.13 2.52 -8.57
C GLN A 87 16.40 2.23 -7.07
N THR A 88 17.06 3.16 -6.38
CA THR A 88 17.34 3.05 -4.93
C THR A 88 16.18 3.63 -4.14
N ALA A 89 15.47 2.78 -3.41
CA ALA A 89 14.37 3.19 -2.57
C ALA A 89 14.82 4.09 -1.41
N ASN A 90 14.00 5.11 -1.09
CA ASN A 90 14.15 5.95 0.09
C ASN A 90 12.85 6.08 0.90
N HIS A 91 11.77 5.50 0.41
CA HIS A 91 10.45 5.55 1.03
C HIS A 91 9.77 4.18 0.99
N ALA A 92 8.92 3.92 1.96
CA ALA A 92 8.14 2.69 2.05
C ALA A 92 6.64 3.01 1.88
N GLY A 93 5.93 2.15 1.17
CA GLY A 93 4.48 2.25 0.98
C GLY A 93 3.82 0.88 0.99
N LEU A 94 2.51 0.88 0.72
CA LEU A 94 1.73 -0.34 0.64
C LEU A 94 1.03 -0.41 -0.72
N ALA A 95 1.47 -1.30 -1.60
CA ALA A 95 0.72 -1.60 -2.81
C ALA A 95 -0.59 -2.30 -2.40
N VAL A 96 -1.71 -1.76 -2.84
CA VAL A 96 -3.06 -2.26 -2.53
C VAL A 96 -3.83 -2.71 -3.77
N GLY A 97 -3.28 -2.46 -4.95
CA GLY A 97 -3.88 -2.85 -6.22
C GLY A 97 -3.05 -2.38 -7.40
N TYR A 98 -3.58 -2.60 -8.59
CA TYR A 98 -3.02 -2.16 -9.86
C TYR A 98 -4.16 -1.96 -10.85
N GLY A 99 -3.88 -1.24 -11.93
CA GLY A 99 -4.84 -1.02 -12.99
C GLY A 99 -4.19 -0.48 -14.24
N THR A 100 -5.03 0.05 -15.12
CA THR A 100 -4.67 0.71 -16.37
C THR A 100 -5.61 1.90 -16.53
N ASP A 101 -5.06 3.10 -16.67
CA ASP A 101 -5.86 4.29 -16.99
C ASP A 101 -5.57 4.75 -18.43
N GLU A 102 -6.59 5.35 -19.03
CA GLU A 102 -6.48 6.05 -20.30
C GLU A 102 -5.96 7.48 -20.08
N VAL A 103 -4.78 7.81 -20.62
CA VAL A 103 -4.08 9.09 -20.39
C VAL A 103 -3.95 9.88 -21.68
N LYS A 104 -4.55 11.08 -21.72
CA LYS A 104 -4.43 12.02 -22.83
C LYS A 104 -3.05 12.69 -22.84
N LEU A 105 -2.36 12.60 -23.96
CA LEU A 105 -1.05 13.18 -24.21
C LEU A 105 -1.17 14.61 -24.74
N LYS A 106 -0.06 15.36 -24.69
CA LYS A 106 -0.02 16.77 -25.14
C LYS A 106 -0.35 16.95 -26.63
N ASN A 107 -0.04 15.97 -27.46
CA ASN A 107 -0.35 15.95 -28.89
C ASN A 107 -1.83 15.62 -29.18
N GLY A 108 -2.68 15.50 -28.14
CA GLY A 108 -4.10 15.22 -28.27
C GLY A 108 -4.44 13.74 -28.42
N THR A 109 -3.45 12.85 -28.61
CA THR A 109 -3.68 11.42 -28.65
C THR A 109 -3.79 10.84 -27.24
N THR A 110 -4.22 9.59 -27.15
CA THR A 110 -4.43 8.92 -25.88
C THR A 110 -3.61 7.64 -25.80
N LYS A 111 -3.15 7.30 -24.59
CA LYS A 111 -2.37 6.10 -24.32
C LYS A 111 -2.89 5.40 -23.07
N LEU A 112 -3.02 4.08 -23.11
CA LEU A 112 -3.25 3.26 -21.93
C LEU A 112 -1.93 3.14 -21.13
N ILE A 113 -1.99 3.46 -19.84
CA ILE A 113 -0.84 3.38 -18.94
C ILE A 113 -1.19 2.53 -17.73
N ASP A 114 -0.42 1.47 -17.54
CA ASP A 114 -0.51 0.60 -16.37
C ASP A 114 0.03 1.31 -15.12
N TYR A 115 -0.61 1.07 -13.98
CA TYR A 115 -0.16 1.61 -12.70
C TYR A 115 -0.29 0.63 -11.54
N TRP A 116 0.54 0.87 -10.52
CA TRP A 116 0.38 0.40 -9.15
C TRP A 116 -0.44 1.41 -8.36
N LEU A 117 -1.42 0.95 -7.57
CA LEU A 117 -2.12 1.77 -6.59
C LEU A 117 -1.47 1.56 -5.22
N ILE A 118 -0.85 2.61 -4.70
CA ILE A 118 -0.01 2.55 -3.50
C ILE A 118 -0.60 3.47 -2.44
N LYS A 119 -0.91 2.93 -1.27
CA LYS A 119 -1.30 3.71 -0.10
C LYS A 119 -0.04 4.33 0.51
N ASN A 120 -0.08 5.64 0.74
CA ASN A 120 0.98 6.38 1.41
C ASN A 120 0.61 6.66 2.89
N SER A 121 1.54 7.26 3.64
CA SER A 121 1.40 7.65 5.04
C SER A 121 1.64 9.15 5.27
N TRP A 122 1.37 9.98 4.26
CA TRP A 122 1.58 11.45 4.30
C TRP A 122 0.25 12.23 4.33
N SER A 123 -0.70 11.76 5.13
CA SER A 123 -2.09 12.27 5.15
C SER A 123 -2.91 11.91 3.91
N ASP A 124 -4.23 12.05 4.03
CA ASP A 124 -5.22 11.86 2.96
C ASP A 124 -5.27 13.03 1.97
N VAL A 125 -4.85 14.23 2.40
CA VAL A 125 -4.77 15.42 1.53
C VAL A 125 -3.64 15.37 0.51
N TRP A 126 -2.67 14.47 0.70
CA TRP A 126 -1.56 14.29 -0.23
C TRP A 126 -1.94 13.34 -1.36
N GLY A 127 -1.53 13.65 -2.58
CA GLY A 127 -1.77 12.76 -3.72
C GLY A 127 -3.25 12.56 -4.01
N TYR A 128 -3.57 11.37 -4.51
CA TYR A 128 -4.92 10.97 -4.87
C TYR A 128 -5.59 10.37 -3.62
N ASP A 129 -6.11 11.25 -2.75
CA ASP A 129 -6.75 10.88 -1.48
C ASP A 129 -5.85 10.01 -0.57
N GLY A 130 -4.56 10.37 -0.47
CA GLY A 130 -3.54 9.62 0.27
C GLY A 130 -2.87 8.49 -0.52
N TYR A 131 -3.23 8.31 -1.80
CA TYR A 131 -2.67 7.29 -2.67
C TYR A 131 -1.79 7.87 -3.77
N LEU A 132 -0.88 7.02 -4.25
CA LEU A 132 -0.06 7.22 -5.44
C LEU A 132 -0.48 6.21 -6.50
N LYS A 133 -0.73 6.70 -7.72
CA LYS A 133 -0.70 5.85 -8.92
C LYS A 133 0.71 5.94 -9.51
N LEU A 134 1.50 4.89 -9.40
CA LEU A 134 2.87 4.82 -9.95
C LEU A 134 2.86 4.00 -11.23
N ALA A 135 3.55 4.45 -12.28
CA ALA A 135 3.63 3.68 -13.52
C ALA A 135 4.18 2.26 -13.28
N ARG A 136 3.51 1.28 -13.88
CA ARG A 136 3.84 -0.15 -13.82
C ARG A 136 4.29 -0.63 -15.20
N ASN A 137 5.09 -1.70 -15.24
CA ASN A 137 5.63 -2.27 -16.48
C ASN A 137 6.46 -1.25 -17.28
N GLN A 138 7.14 -0.35 -16.57
CA GLN A 138 7.98 0.70 -17.15
C GLN A 138 9.36 0.65 -16.50
N ASN A 139 10.06 -0.47 -16.71
CA ASN A 139 11.42 -0.71 -16.20
C ASN A 139 11.52 -0.58 -14.67
N ASN A 140 10.59 -1.22 -13.95
CA ASN A 140 10.55 -1.17 -12.49
C ASN A 140 10.62 0.28 -11.95
N MET A 141 9.67 1.11 -12.37
CA MET A 141 9.64 2.56 -12.11
C MET A 141 9.92 2.89 -10.63
N CYS A 142 10.87 3.78 -10.40
CA CYS A 142 11.32 4.20 -9.06
C CYS A 142 11.75 3.03 -8.15
N GLY A 143 12.14 1.90 -8.73
CA GLY A 143 12.59 0.71 -8.03
C GLY A 143 11.52 -0.10 -7.29
N ILE A 144 10.22 0.13 -7.53
CA ILE A 144 9.12 -0.41 -6.68
C ILE A 144 9.13 -1.93 -6.44
N GLY A 145 9.53 -2.72 -7.44
CA GLY A 145 9.66 -4.17 -7.38
C GLY A 145 10.85 -4.64 -6.54
N HIS A 146 11.76 -3.74 -6.17
CA HIS A 146 12.85 -4.06 -5.24
C HIS A 146 12.33 -4.14 -3.81
N GLN A 147 12.87 -5.08 -3.03
CA GLN A 147 12.59 -5.22 -1.59
C GLN A 147 11.10 -5.36 -1.20
N SER A 148 10.24 -5.74 -2.15
CA SER A 148 8.82 -5.98 -1.89
C SER A 148 8.63 -7.18 -0.97
N CYS A 149 7.77 -7.05 0.04
CA CYS A 149 7.59 -8.10 1.05
C CYS A 149 6.21 -8.10 1.70
N TYR A 150 5.86 -9.22 2.32
CA TYR A 150 4.60 -9.39 3.06
C TYR A 150 4.77 -10.31 4.27
N PRO A 151 3.97 -10.13 5.33
CA PRO A 151 3.93 -11.05 6.45
C PRO A 151 3.09 -12.30 6.09
N THR A 152 3.39 -13.41 6.73
CA THR A 152 2.60 -14.64 6.63
C THR A 152 1.99 -14.97 7.99
N ARG A 153 0.77 -15.49 7.98
CA ARG A 153 0.10 -16.03 9.16
C ARG A 153 -0.26 -17.49 8.92
N LEU A 154 -0.54 -18.22 9.99
CA LEU A 154 -1.17 -19.53 9.84
C LEU A 154 -2.53 -19.22 9.22
N ARG A 155 -2.83 -19.85 8.08
CA ARG A 155 -4.23 -20.05 7.76
C ARG A 155 -4.76 -20.86 8.93
N SER A 156 -5.60 -20.26 9.80
CA SER A 156 -6.53 -21.08 10.57
C SER A 156 -7.13 -22.04 9.57
N SER A 157 -7.11 -23.34 9.83
CA SER A 157 -7.74 -24.36 8.99
C SER A 157 -9.17 -23.90 8.64
N GLN A 158 -9.33 -23.19 7.54
CA GLN A 158 -10.60 -22.67 7.07
C GLN A 158 -10.75 -23.24 5.69
N SER A 159 -11.75 -24.11 5.60
CA SER A 159 -12.62 -24.33 4.47
C SER A 159 -11.98 -24.12 3.10
N LEU A 160 -11.87 -25.21 2.34
CA LEU A 160 -11.45 -25.27 0.93
C LEU A 160 -12.35 -24.47 -0.03
N ILE A 161 -13.12 -23.49 0.45
CA ILE A 161 -13.94 -22.63 -0.37
C ILE A 161 -13.04 -21.48 -0.85
N PRO A 162 -12.67 -21.44 -2.15
CA PRO A 162 -12.00 -20.28 -2.70
C PRO A 162 -12.89 -19.05 -2.47
N PRO A 163 -12.32 -17.88 -2.09
CA PRO A 163 -13.10 -16.66 -2.09
C PRO A 163 -13.75 -16.50 -3.49
N PRO A 164 -15.04 -16.11 -3.56
CA PRO A 164 -15.69 -15.91 -4.85
C PRO A 164 -14.85 -14.94 -5.67
N PRO A 165 -14.74 -15.15 -7.00
CA PRO A 165 -13.99 -14.23 -7.86
C PRO A 165 -14.52 -12.82 -7.61
N SER A 166 -13.62 -11.96 -7.12
CA SER A 166 -13.91 -10.55 -6.89
C SER A 166 -14.28 -9.96 -8.24
N THR A 167 -15.58 -9.82 -8.46
CA THR A 167 -16.13 -9.14 -9.62
C THR A 167 -15.80 -7.68 -9.39
N SER A 168 -14.78 -7.21 -10.11
CA SER A 168 -14.59 -5.81 -10.49
C SER A 168 -15.19 -4.81 -9.50
N LEU A 169 -14.38 -4.36 -8.53
CA LEU A 169 -14.56 -3.05 -7.92
C LEU A 169 -14.29 -1.99 -9.00
N GLN A 170 -15.24 -1.83 -9.91
CA GLN A 170 -15.51 -0.54 -10.53
C GLN A 170 -15.93 0.36 -9.37
N ILE A 171 -14.98 1.13 -8.83
CA ILE A 171 -15.29 2.28 -7.99
C ILE A 171 -16.01 3.27 -8.90
N THR A 172 -17.31 3.07 -9.06
CA THR A 172 -18.19 4.12 -9.53
C THR A 172 -18.23 5.13 -8.40
N LEU A 173 -17.52 6.24 -8.57
CA LEU A 173 -17.72 7.46 -7.79
C LEU A 173 -19.17 7.90 -7.99
N LYS A 174 -20.09 7.35 -7.20
CA LYS A 174 -21.41 7.94 -7.06
C LYS A 174 -21.20 9.28 -6.39
N LYS A 175 -21.37 10.37 -7.15
CA LYS A 175 -21.65 11.70 -6.62
C LYS A 175 -22.82 11.55 -5.65
N LYS A 176 -22.55 11.41 -4.36
CA LYS A 176 -23.57 11.48 -3.33
C LYS A 176 -23.53 12.90 -2.78
N THR A 177 -24.50 13.67 -3.24
CA THR A 177 -24.95 14.90 -2.62
C THR A 177 -24.99 14.72 -1.10
N MET A 178 -24.22 15.55 -0.41
CA MET A 178 -24.23 15.69 1.05
C MET A 178 -25.66 15.87 1.54
N ASN A 179 -26.11 14.97 2.41
CA ASN A 179 -27.14 15.28 3.38
C ASN A 179 -26.62 14.90 4.77
N VAL A 180 -26.79 15.86 5.67
CA VAL A 180 -26.26 15.93 7.03
C VAL A 180 -27.03 14.96 7.91
N ALA A 181 -26.41 13.83 8.24
CA ALA A 181 -26.62 13.04 9.47
C ALA A 181 -25.97 11.65 9.26
N ASP A 182 -24.70 11.53 9.66
CA ASP A 182 -24.10 10.30 10.22
C ASP A 182 -22.65 10.64 10.56
N SER A 183 -22.51 11.35 11.67
CA SER A 183 -21.23 11.78 12.24
C SER A 183 -20.92 10.92 13.45
N ALA A 184 -20.18 9.84 13.26
CA ALA A 184 -19.43 9.19 14.33
C ALA A 184 -18.26 8.41 13.73
N LEU A 185 -17.10 9.07 13.72
CA LEU A 185 -15.73 8.56 13.93
C LEU A 185 -14.71 9.31 13.05
N ILE A 186 -14.72 10.64 13.10
CA ILE A 186 -13.64 11.50 12.60
C ILE A 186 -13.52 12.69 13.55
N GLN A 187 -12.42 12.81 14.29
CA GLN A 187 -11.92 14.06 14.85
C GLN A 187 -10.40 13.91 15.05
N ARG A 188 -9.58 14.53 14.21
CA ARG A 188 -9.07 15.93 14.26
C ARG A 188 -7.76 16.02 15.06
N ILE A 189 -6.67 16.43 14.40
CA ILE A 189 -5.57 17.29 14.91
C ILE A 189 -4.99 17.97 13.65
N GLN A 190 -5.33 19.23 13.35
CA GLN A 190 -4.59 20.47 13.67
C GLN A 190 -3.10 20.43 13.33
#